data_AF-J3NU46-F1
#
_entry.id   AF-J3NU46-F1
#
_cell.length_a   1.000
_cell.length_b   1.000
_cell.length_c   1.000
_cell.angle_alpha   90.00
_cell.angle_beta   90.00
_cell.angle_gamma   90.00
#
_symmetry.space_group_name_H-M   'P 1'
#
loop_
_entity.id
_entity.type
_entity.pdbx_description
1 polymer ?
#
loop_
_entity_poly.entity_id
_entity_poly.type
_entity_poly.pdbx_seq_one_letter_code
_entity_poly.pdbx_strand_id
1 'polypeptide(L)'
;MGPYHPSHLLASVRSTIPTRLPTLTFARSSLPCCATRNRAFRFPSWQSNLPLSTMRLSITLVLPSLLALAGAVPGPKGGDDSGKSGTRGDDGGRGGGSGKCPEVWGAVKAELNQKFMTGTECNGLARAAIRAIFHDCGSWDQSQGLVGGCDGSLITGVTPDVELDRPENRGLQTVAAYLKDAAARHGTSVADMIVFAGNAATVLCPGGPRVKTFIGRKDSTNSAKPGGLPDVFDTAANLVDLFAKKGYSQAELAALMGAHSTSTQRFVDPSQAGKAQDSTPGQWDVKYYKETIDYAKTGKTPNNVFVFPSDAKLATYQDVGKKFEGFVNNQNKWSSAFGNAMEKMALFGNDKNNMVDCTNALG
;
A
#
# COMPACT_ATOMS: atom_id res chain seq x y z
N MET A 1 -58.33 -15.63 -42.29
CA MET A 1 -57.92 -15.75 -40.88
C MET A 1 -56.77 -16.75 -40.82
N GLY A 2 -55.66 -16.37 -40.19
CA GLY A 2 -54.40 -17.13 -40.11
C GLY A 2 -53.49 -16.88 -41.30
N PRO A 3 -52.33 -16.24 -41.08
CA PRO A 3 -51.14 -17.08 -40.99
C PRO A 3 -50.18 -16.64 -39.87
N TYR A 4 -49.29 -17.55 -39.49
CA TYR A 4 -47.87 -17.35 -39.21
C TYR A 4 -47.38 -18.38 -38.18
N HIS A 5 -46.73 -19.42 -38.71
CA HIS A 5 -45.68 -20.16 -38.01
C HIS A 5 -44.33 -19.72 -38.61
N PRO A 6 -43.27 -19.55 -37.81
CA PRO A 6 -41.91 -19.66 -38.30
C PRO A 6 -41.26 -20.96 -37.83
N SER A 7 -40.70 -21.68 -38.79
CA SER A 7 -39.86 -22.86 -38.62
C SER A 7 -38.38 -22.46 -38.49
N HIS A 8 -37.65 -23.34 -37.81
CA HIS A 8 -36.23 -23.34 -37.49
C HIS A 8 -35.29 -23.14 -38.70
N LEU A 9 -34.18 -22.41 -38.47
CA LEU A 9 -32.98 -22.46 -39.30
C LEU A 9 -31.75 -22.77 -38.42
N LEU A 10 -31.19 -23.96 -38.59
CA LEU A 10 -29.84 -24.35 -38.17
C LEU A 10 -28.92 -24.18 -39.37
N ALA A 11 -27.89 -23.34 -39.26
CA ALA A 11 -26.86 -23.17 -40.29
C ALA A 11 -25.52 -23.73 -39.82
N SER A 12 -25.12 -24.82 -40.47
CA SER A 12 -23.81 -25.48 -40.40
C SER A 12 -22.77 -24.67 -41.18
N VAL A 13 -21.68 -24.25 -40.55
CA VAL A 13 -20.54 -23.62 -41.21
C VAL A 13 -19.53 -24.69 -41.65
N ARG A 14 -19.38 -24.87 -42.97
CA ARG A 14 -18.30 -25.67 -43.58
C ARG A 14 -17.08 -24.79 -43.81
N SER A 15 -15.93 -25.33 -43.42
CA SER A 15 -14.57 -24.85 -43.67
C SER A 15 -14.18 -25.00 -45.14
N THR A 16 -13.63 -23.96 -45.74
CA THR A 16 -12.88 -24.02 -47.01
C THR A 16 -11.58 -23.24 -46.87
N ILE A 17 -10.47 -23.96 -47.08
CA ILE A 17 -9.08 -23.49 -47.10
C ILE A 17 -8.77 -22.87 -48.47
N PRO A 18 -8.15 -21.67 -48.55
CA PRO A 18 -7.49 -21.21 -49.75
C PRO A 18 -5.96 -21.37 -49.66
N THR A 19 -5.41 -22.13 -50.59
CA THR A 19 -3.98 -22.22 -50.92
C THR A 19 -3.53 -21.00 -51.73
N ARG A 20 -2.57 -20.21 -51.23
CA ARG A 20 -1.48 -19.54 -51.99
C ARG A 20 -0.61 -18.68 -51.07
N LEU A 21 0.69 -18.98 -51.03
CA LEU A 21 1.74 -18.17 -50.39
C LEU A 21 2.27 -17.10 -51.36
N PRO A 22 2.59 -15.88 -50.89
CA PRO A 22 3.47 -14.96 -51.60
C PRO A 22 4.93 -15.13 -51.16
N THR A 23 5.81 -15.32 -52.15
CA THR A 23 7.27 -15.27 -52.06
C THR A 23 7.75 -13.84 -51.73
N LEU A 24 8.52 -13.69 -50.64
CA LEU A 24 9.25 -12.46 -50.30
C LEU A 24 10.71 -12.59 -50.73
N THR A 25 11.10 -11.73 -51.68
CA THR A 25 12.46 -11.55 -52.20
C THR A 25 13.30 -10.74 -51.21
N PHE A 26 14.39 -11.31 -50.71
CA PHE A 26 15.40 -10.58 -49.93
C PHE A 26 16.37 -9.85 -50.87
N ALA A 27 16.33 -8.52 -50.86
CA ALA A 27 17.35 -7.69 -51.49
C ALA A 27 18.57 -7.56 -50.55
N ARG A 28 19.73 -8.06 -50.98
CA ARG A 28 21.04 -7.81 -50.37
C ARG A 28 21.56 -6.46 -50.84
N SER A 29 21.80 -5.53 -49.91
CA SER A 29 22.66 -4.38 -50.14
C SER A 29 23.96 -4.55 -49.36
N SER A 30 25.03 -4.83 -50.10
CA SER A 30 26.43 -4.82 -49.68
C SER A 30 27.04 -3.44 -49.92
N LEU A 31 27.88 -2.94 -48.98
CA LEU A 31 29.04 -2.04 -49.13
C LEU A 31 29.50 -1.54 -47.72
N PRO A 32 30.74 -1.05 -47.50
CA PRO A 32 31.95 -1.85 -47.35
C PRO A 32 32.67 -1.65 -46.00
N CYS A 33 33.52 -2.62 -45.66
CA CYS A 33 34.50 -2.54 -44.58
C CYS A 33 35.57 -1.49 -44.89
N CYS A 34 35.91 -0.63 -43.91
CA CYS A 34 37.24 -0.02 -43.84
C CYS A 34 37.68 0.12 -42.38
N ALA A 35 38.90 -0.33 -42.12
CA ALA A 35 39.56 -0.34 -40.83
C ALA A 35 39.97 1.07 -40.39
N THR A 36 40.03 1.33 -39.08
CA THR A 36 41.29 1.54 -38.34
C THR A 36 41.08 2.14 -36.94
N ARG A 37 42.03 1.77 -36.06
CA ARG A 37 42.48 2.43 -34.81
C ARG A 37 41.72 2.15 -33.51
N ASN A 38 42.23 1.10 -32.85
CA ASN A 38 42.43 1.03 -31.40
C ASN A 38 42.86 2.39 -30.82
N ARG A 39 42.05 2.94 -29.92
CA ARG A 39 42.54 3.78 -28.82
C ARG A 39 42.01 3.22 -27.51
N ALA A 40 42.93 2.68 -26.73
CA ALA A 40 42.72 2.36 -25.33
C ALA A 40 42.33 3.64 -24.59
N PHE A 41 41.16 3.64 -23.97
CA PHE A 41 40.80 4.65 -22.97
C PHE A 41 41.57 4.32 -21.68
N ARG A 42 42.56 5.17 -21.38
CA ARG A 42 43.19 5.24 -20.06
C ARG A 42 42.21 5.88 -19.09
N PHE A 43 41.88 5.17 -18.02
CA PHE A 43 41.23 5.73 -16.83
C PHE A 43 42.22 6.63 -16.08
N PRO A 44 41.84 7.84 -15.65
CA PRO A 44 42.61 8.59 -14.67
C PRO A 44 42.38 8.00 -13.27
N SER A 45 43.45 7.48 -12.67
CA SER A 45 43.51 7.12 -11.26
C SER A 45 43.41 8.39 -10.40
N TRP A 46 42.28 8.57 -9.72
CA TRP A 46 42.17 9.53 -8.62
C TRP A 46 42.72 8.88 -7.35
N GLN A 47 43.93 9.29 -6.96
CA GLN A 47 44.50 9.00 -5.64
C GLN A 47 43.93 10.00 -4.63
N SER A 48 43.09 9.51 -3.71
CA SER A 48 42.72 10.24 -2.50
C SER A 48 43.68 9.87 -1.37
N ASN A 49 44.57 10.80 -1.03
CA ASN A 49 45.34 10.77 0.22
C ASN A 49 44.47 11.31 1.36
N LEU A 50 44.12 10.46 2.33
CA LEU A 50 43.72 10.87 3.67
C LEU A 50 44.26 9.87 4.72
N PRO A 51 44.74 10.36 5.88
CA PRO A 51 45.46 9.54 6.86
C PRO A 51 44.51 8.68 7.71
N LEU A 52 44.94 7.43 7.96
CA LEU A 52 44.31 6.53 8.93
C LEU A 52 44.47 7.09 10.35
N SER A 53 43.36 7.49 10.97
CA SER A 53 43.27 7.66 12.42
C SER A 53 42.69 6.39 13.03
N THR A 54 43.49 5.73 13.86
CA THR A 54 43.15 4.49 14.57
C THR A 54 42.30 4.81 15.79
N MET A 55 40.98 4.72 15.65
CA MET A 55 40.07 4.72 16.81
C MET A 55 39.99 3.28 17.38
N ARG A 56 40.63 3.07 18.53
CA ARG A 56 40.50 1.85 19.33
C ARG A 56 39.10 1.78 19.93
N LEU A 57 38.33 0.78 19.53
CA LEU A 57 37.03 0.44 20.12
C LEU A 57 37.27 -0.47 21.34
N SER A 58 37.16 0.09 22.55
CA SER A 58 37.15 -0.70 23.78
C SER A 58 35.77 -1.34 23.96
N ILE A 59 35.69 -2.65 23.73
CA ILE A 59 34.51 -3.47 24.01
C ILE A 59 34.56 -3.83 25.50
N THR A 60 33.75 -3.17 26.33
CA THR A 60 33.51 -3.62 27.71
C THR A 60 32.29 -4.54 27.70
N LEU A 61 32.53 -5.85 27.69
CA LEU A 61 31.52 -6.86 27.99
C LEU A 61 31.11 -6.73 29.47
N VAL A 62 29.83 -6.45 29.73
CA VAL A 62 29.23 -6.66 31.05
C VAL A 62 28.31 -7.87 30.95
N LEU A 63 28.79 -9.01 31.43
CA LEU A 63 28.00 -10.21 31.68
C LEU A 63 27.47 -10.15 33.13
N PRO A 64 26.18 -10.34 33.37
CA PRO A 64 25.71 -10.79 34.67
C PRO A 64 25.11 -12.20 34.55
N SER A 65 25.61 -13.12 35.40
CA SER A 65 25.05 -14.44 35.80
C SER A 65 26.21 -15.44 35.90
N LEU A 66 26.36 -16.32 36.89
CA LEU A 66 25.43 -16.91 37.85
C LEU A 66 26.33 -17.54 38.94
N LEU A 67 26.08 -17.32 40.24
CA LEU A 67 26.73 -18.10 41.29
C LEU A 67 25.65 -18.82 42.11
N ALA A 68 25.64 -20.14 41.98
CA ALA A 68 24.84 -21.04 42.78
C ALA A 68 25.53 -21.29 44.12
N LEU A 69 24.79 -21.20 45.23
CA LEU A 69 25.10 -21.95 46.44
C LEU A 69 23.83 -22.59 46.97
N ALA A 70 23.89 -23.91 47.08
CA ALA A 70 22.93 -24.76 47.76
C ALA A 70 23.19 -24.76 49.27
N GLY A 71 22.12 -24.78 50.06
CA GLY A 71 22.11 -24.99 51.51
C GLY A 71 20.68 -25.31 51.95
N ALA A 72 20.51 -26.36 52.74
CA ALA A 72 19.29 -27.16 52.85
C ALA A 72 18.55 -27.02 54.21
N VAL A 73 17.21 -27.17 54.18
CA VAL A 73 16.30 -27.81 55.18
C VAL A 73 16.01 -27.04 56.50
N PRO A 74 14.86 -27.21 57.25
CA PRO A 74 13.62 -28.02 57.05
C PRO A 74 12.27 -27.22 57.11
N GLY A 75 11.16 -27.89 56.72
CA GLY A 75 9.74 -27.47 56.95
C GLY A 75 9.30 -27.55 58.43
N PRO A 76 7.99 -27.43 58.83
CA PRO A 76 6.86 -28.16 58.21
C PRO A 76 5.42 -27.55 58.31
N LYS A 77 4.42 -28.30 57.78
CA LYS A 77 2.93 -28.32 58.04
C LYS A 77 2.11 -27.11 57.55
N GLY A 78 0.93 -27.21 56.93
CA GLY A 78 -0.06 -28.26 56.69
C GLY A 78 -1.46 -27.60 56.57
N GLY A 79 -2.39 -28.17 55.79
CA GLY A 79 -3.83 -27.80 55.71
C GLY A 79 -4.23 -27.15 54.36
N ASP A 80 -4.82 -27.90 53.43
CA ASP A 80 -6.28 -28.17 53.22
C ASP A 80 -6.80 -27.22 52.09
N ASP A 81 -6.94 -27.64 50.83
CA ASP A 81 -7.90 -28.56 50.18
C ASP A 81 -9.23 -27.89 49.77
N SER A 82 -9.78 -28.37 48.63
CA SER A 82 -10.96 -27.95 47.84
C SER A 82 -10.74 -26.79 46.83
N GLY A 83 -10.90 -26.94 45.50
CA GLY A 83 -11.57 -27.97 44.70
C GLY A 83 -12.91 -27.46 44.18
N LYS A 84 -12.96 -26.86 42.97
CA LYS A 84 -14.17 -26.90 42.14
C LYS A 84 -13.90 -26.71 40.64
N SER A 85 -14.09 -27.81 39.94
CA SER A 85 -14.29 -27.97 38.50
C SER A 85 -15.60 -27.32 38.06
N GLY A 86 -15.61 -26.76 36.85
CA GLY A 86 -16.82 -26.31 36.14
C GLY A 86 -16.59 -26.29 34.63
N THR A 87 -17.14 -27.27 33.93
CA THR A 87 -17.23 -27.37 32.45
C THR A 87 -18.67 -27.13 31.97
N ARG A 88 -18.80 -26.72 30.69
CA ARG A 88 -20.00 -26.50 29.83
C ARG A 88 -20.48 -25.04 29.83
N GLY A 89 -20.85 -24.41 28.72
CA GLY A 89 -21.05 -24.80 27.32
C GLY A 89 -21.51 -23.55 26.54
N ASP A 90 -21.61 -23.67 25.21
CA ASP A 90 -22.01 -22.66 24.22
C ASP A 90 -23.13 -21.68 24.63
N ASP A 91 -23.03 -20.42 24.19
CA ASP A 91 -23.99 -19.87 23.21
C ASP A 91 -23.58 -18.49 22.68
N GLY A 92 -23.86 -18.27 21.41
CA GLY A 92 -23.54 -17.06 20.67
C GLY A 92 -24.28 -15.82 21.20
N GLY A 93 -23.52 -14.75 21.41
CA GLY A 93 -24.03 -13.42 21.71
C GLY A 93 -23.40 -12.40 20.78
N ARG A 94 -24.17 -11.94 19.79
CA ARG A 94 -23.96 -10.68 19.04
C ARG A 94 -23.60 -9.55 20.00
N GLY A 95 -22.35 -9.09 19.95
CA GLY A 95 -21.90 -7.88 20.64
C GLY A 95 -21.36 -6.90 19.61
N GLY A 96 -22.20 -5.95 19.18
CA GLY A 96 -21.73 -4.82 18.38
C GLY A 96 -20.64 -4.05 19.13
N GLY A 97 -19.56 -3.72 18.43
CA GLY A 97 -18.35 -3.07 18.95
C GLY A 97 -18.61 -1.88 19.86
N SER A 98 -18.60 -2.13 21.16
CA SER A 98 -18.65 -1.15 22.25
C SER A 98 -17.41 -1.23 23.15
N GLY A 99 -16.38 -1.98 22.73
CA GLY A 99 -15.11 -2.07 23.46
C GLY A 99 -14.35 -0.75 23.48
N LYS A 100 -13.68 -0.44 24.60
CA LYS A 100 -12.69 0.65 24.67
C LYS A 100 -11.53 0.29 23.73
N CYS A 101 -11.02 1.28 22.98
CA CYS A 101 -9.80 1.07 22.18
C CYS A 101 -8.66 0.54 23.06
N PRO A 102 -7.98 -0.55 22.68
CA PRO A 102 -6.87 -1.11 23.46
C PRO A 102 -5.76 -0.08 23.72
N GLU A 103 -5.27 -0.02 24.97
CA GLU A 103 -4.32 1.02 25.40
C GLU A 103 -2.99 0.98 24.65
N VAL A 104 -2.62 -0.18 24.11
CA VAL A 104 -1.42 -0.36 23.27
C VAL A 104 -1.36 0.61 22.09
N TRP A 105 -2.50 1.01 21.52
CA TRP A 105 -2.54 1.93 20.39
C TRP A 105 -2.07 3.35 20.75
N GLY A 106 -2.10 3.73 22.03
CA GLY A 106 -1.46 4.94 22.52
C GLY A 106 0.07 4.86 22.42
N ALA A 107 0.66 3.72 22.78
CA ALA A 107 2.10 3.48 22.69
C ALA A 107 2.56 3.37 21.23
N VAL A 108 1.81 2.65 20.39
CA VAL A 108 2.04 2.56 18.94
C VAL A 108 2.05 3.96 18.32
N LYS A 109 1.03 4.77 18.60
CA LYS A 109 0.96 6.16 18.12
C LYS A 109 2.17 6.99 18.53
N ALA A 110 2.57 6.93 19.80
CA ALA A 110 3.74 7.67 20.29
C ALA A 110 5.03 7.28 19.55
N GLU A 111 5.21 6.00 19.25
CA GLU A 111 6.33 5.53 18.43
C GLU A 111 6.25 6.05 16.99
N LEU A 112 5.09 5.92 16.34
CA LEU A 112 4.88 6.36 14.95
C LEU A 112 5.11 7.87 14.81
N ASN A 113 4.66 8.70 15.76
CA ASN A 113 4.93 10.14 15.77
C ASN A 113 6.42 10.47 15.69
N GLN A 114 7.26 9.68 16.39
CA GLN A 114 8.72 9.86 16.35
C GLN A 114 9.34 9.35 15.04
N LYS A 115 8.78 8.30 14.45
CA LYS A 115 9.36 7.63 13.27
C LYS A 115 8.89 8.21 11.94
N PHE A 116 7.74 8.87 11.89
CA PHE A 116 7.12 9.35 10.65
C PHE A 116 7.41 10.80 10.32
N MET A 117 8.02 11.56 11.22
CA MET A 117 8.31 12.98 11.01
C MET A 117 9.79 13.24 10.79
N THR A 118 10.09 14.27 10.00
CA THR A 118 11.41 14.89 9.91
C THR A 118 11.20 16.40 9.91
N GLY A 119 11.56 17.05 11.02
CA GLY A 119 11.16 18.43 11.27
C GLY A 119 9.63 18.55 11.33
N THR A 120 9.08 19.42 10.49
CA THR A 120 7.63 19.69 10.42
C THR A 120 6.92 18.91 9.32
N GLU A 121 7.61 18.06 8.56
CA GLU A 121 7.05 17.33 7.43
C GLU A 121 7.05 15.82 7.68
N CYS A 122 6.11 15.11 7.06
CA CYS A 122 6.13 13.66 7.09
C CYS A 122 7.19 13.09 6.14
N ASN A 123 7.88 12.05 6.59
CA ASN A 123 9.05 11.51 5.92
C ASN A 123 8.70 10.36 4.95
N GLY A 124 9.73 9.76 4.34
CA GLY A 124 9.55 8.67 3.38
C GLY A 124 8.90 7.41 3.96
N LEU A 125 9.07 7.15 5.26
CA LEU A 125 8.46 5.98 5.92
C LEU A 125 6.96 6.20 6.13
N ALA A 126 6.56 7.42 6.53
CA ALA A 126 5.16 7.82 6.64
C ALA A 126 4.41 7.67 5.31
N ARG A 127 5.00 8.19 4.23
CA ARG A 127 4.44 8.05 2.87
C ARG A 127 4.31 6.59 2.43
N ALA A 128 5.30 5.77 2.78
CA ALA A 128 5.25 4.33 2.49
C ALA A 128 4.16 3.61 3.31
N ALA A 129 3.90 4.03 4.56
CA ALA A 129 2.84 3.46 5.39
C ALA A 129 1.44 3.80 4.85
N ILE A 130 1.23 5.03 4.34
CA ILE A 130 -0.01 5.41 3.63
C ILE A 130 -0.23 4.49 2.43
N ARG A 131 0.81 4.29 1.61
CA ARG A 131 0.76 3.37 0.46
C ARG A 131 0.50 1.93 0.88
N ALA A 132 1.08 1.47 1.99
CA ALA A 132 0.93 0.10 2.45
C ALA A 132 -0.54 -0.29 2.72
N ILE A 133 -1.38 0.64 3.21
CA ILE A 133 -2.82 0.35 3.38
C ILE A 133 -3.45 0.01 2.03
N PHE A 134 -3.22 0.82 1.00
CA PHE A 134 -3.78 0.56 -0.32
C PHE A 134 -3.27 -0.76 -0.90
N HIS A 135 -2.00 -1.10 -0.69
CA HIS A 135 -1.42 -2.31 -1.25
C HIS A 135 -1.82 -3.59 -0.51
N ASP A 136 -2.15 -3.51 0.78
CA ASP A 136 -2.74 -4.63 1.55
C ASP A 136 -4.23 -4.78 1.18
N CYS A 137 -5.01 -3.71 1.35
CA CYS A 137 -6.46 -3.74 1.18
C CYS A 137 -6.92 -3.78 -0.28
N GLY A 138 -6.16 -3.18 -1.19
CA GLY A 138 -6.62 -2.75 -2.50
C GLY A 138 -6.89 -3.88 -3.47
N SER A 139 -6.35 -5.08 -3.28
CA SER A 139 -6.66 -6.24 -4.12
C SER A 139 -8.06 -6.81 -3.89
N TRP A 140 -8.76 -6.39 -2.84
CA TRP A 140 -10.12 -6.80 -2.53
C TRP A 140 -11.14 -6.25 -3.54
N ASP A 141 -12.21 -7.01 -3.75
CA ASP A 141 -13.42 -6.57 -4.45
C ASP A 141 -14.66 -7.20 -3.80
N GLN A 142 -15.85 -6.71 -4.17
CA GLN A 142 -17.10 -7.12 -3.52
C GLN A 142 -17.41 -8.62 -3.63
N SER A 143 -16.84 -9.34 -4.61
CA SER A 143 -17.05 -10.78 -4.76
C SER A 143 -16.37 -11.62 -3.67
N GLN A 144 -15.41 -11.03 -2.94
CA GLN A 144 -14.63 -11.73 -1.92
C GLN A 144 -15.28 -11.72 -0.53
N GLY A 145 -16.30 -10.89 -0.31
CA GLY A 145 -16.99 -10.82 0.98
C GLY A 145 -16.03 -10.47 2.13
N LEU A 146 -15.99 -11.32 3.17
CA LEU A 146 -15.15 -11.15 4.37
C LEU A 146 -13.81 -11.92 4.29
N VAL A 147 -13.27 -12.08 3.08
CA VAL A 147 -11.99 -12.76 2.83
C VAL A 147 -11.08 -11.82 2.03
N GLY A 148 -9.78 -11.83 2.32
CA GLY A 148 -8.80 -10.93 1.71
C GLY A 148 -8.95 -9.49 2.20
N GLY A 149 -8.40 -8.53 1.45
CA GLY A 149 -8.49 -7.12 1.78
C GLY A 149 -7.53 -6.72 2.89
N CYS A 150 -8.00 -5.98 3.89
CA CYS A 150 -7.14 -5.52 4.97
C CYS A 150 -6.91 -6.67 5.96
N ASP A 151 -6.02 -7.60 5.61
CA ASP A 151 -5.76 -8.82 6.38
C ASP A 151 -4.25 -9.05 6.61
N GLY A 152 -3.41 -8.07 6.30
CA GLY A 152 -1.97 -8.14 6.53
C GLY A 152 -1.21 -8.99 5.53
N SER A 153 -1.91 -9.63 4.58
CA SER A 153 -1.33 -10.57 3.60
C SER A 153 -0.22 -9.96 2.74
N LEU A 154 -0.20 -8.62 2.58
CA LEU A 154 0.95 -7.92 1.99
C LEU A 154 2.26 -8.31 2.70
N ILE A 155 2.27 -8.41 4.02
CA ILE A 155 3.45 -8.66 4.86
C ILE A 155 3.51 -10.10 5.36
N THR A 156 2.37 -10.73 5.62
CA THR A 156 2.27 -12.07 6.23
C THR A 156 2.05 -13.19 5.22
N GLY A 157 1.79 -12.87 3.94
CA GLY A 157 1.68 -13.83 2.85
C GLY A 157 2.92 -14.71 2.71
N VAL A 158 2.71 -16.00 2.42
CA VAL A 158 3.77 -17.01 2.31
C VAL A 158 3.73 -17.73 0.96
N THR A 159 4.72 -18.59 0.71
CA THR A 159 4.90 -19.32 -0.54
C THR A 159 3.66 -20.12 -0.97
N PRO A 160 3.44 -20.30 -2.29
CA PRO A 160 4.36 -20.00 -3.40
C PRO A 160 4.37 -18.54 -3.87
N ASP A 161 3.57 -17.66 -3.30
CA ASP A 161 3.38 -16.28 -3.77
C ASP A 161 3.52 -15.31 -2.61
N VAL A 162 4.63 -14.56 -2.57
CA VAL A 162 4.88 -13.55 -1.54
C VAL A 162 4.59 -12.18 -2.15
N GLU A 163 3.59 -11.48 -1.62
CA GLU A 163 3.11 -10.23 -2.24
C GLU A 163 4.18 -9.15 -2.35
N LEU A 164 5.04 -9.01 -1.33
CA LEU A 164 6.14 -8.04 -1.35
C LEU A 164 7.16 -8.30 -2.47
N ASP A 165 7.21 -9.50 -3.04
CA ASP A 165 8.09 -9.82 -4.17
C ASP A 165 7.46 -9.45 -5.53
N ARG A 166 6.17 -9.11 -5.55
CA ARG A 166 5.48 -8.72 -6.78
C ARG A 166 5.90 -7.32 -7.26
N PRO A 167 6.00 -7.08 -8.58
CA PRO A 167 6.47 -5.80 -9.13
C PRO A 167 5.71 -4.57 -8.61
N GLU A 168 4.40 -4.67 -8.47
CA GLU A 168 3.51 -3.60 -8.00
C GLU A 168 3.79 -3.19 -6.54
N ASN A 169 4.41 -4.06 -5.73
CA ASN A 169 4.74 -3.82 -4.33
C ASN A 169 6.19 -3.35 -4.11
N ARG A 170 6.94 -3.12 -5.20
CA ARG A 170 8.33 -2.63 -5.11
C ARG A 170 8.42 -1.33 -4.32
N GLY A 171 9.34 -1.27 -3.36
CA GLY A 171 9.57 -0.13 -2.47
C GLY A 171 8.81 -0.19 -1.14
N LEU A 172 7.94 -1.19 -0.91
CA LEU A 172 7.26 -1.38 0.37
C LEU A 172 8.05 -2.23 1.37
N GLN A 173 9.14 -2.88 0.95
CA GLN A 173 9.89 -3.84 1.77
C GLN A 173 10.42 -3.20 3.07
N THR A 174 10.92 -1.96 3.01
CA THR A 174 11.42 -1.25 4.20
C THR A 174 10.32 -0.93 5.21
N VAL A 175 9.17 -0.41 4.74
CA VAL A 175 8.06 -0.12 5.65
C VAL A 175 7.41 -1.40 6.16
N ALA A 176 7.32 -2.44 5.33
CA ALA A 176 6.80 -3.74 5.74
C ALA A 176 7.64 -4.38 6.85
N ALA A 177 8.97 -4.34 6.73
CA ALA A 177 9.87 -4.84 7.77
C ALA A 177 9.67 -4.08 9.09
N TYR A 178 9.56 -2.75 9.03
CA TYR A 178 9.28 -1.92 10.21
C TYR A 178 7.92 -2.24 10.83
N LEU A 179 6.84 -2.32 10.04
CA LEU A 179 5.50 -2.58 10.54
C LEU A 179 5.38 -3.98 11.14
N LYS A 180 6.04 -4.98 10.55
CA LYS A 180 6.10 -6.34 11.10
C LYS A 180 6.78 -6.37 12.48
N ASP A 181 7.92 -5.69 12.60
CA ASP A 181 8.65 -5.57 13.87
C ASP A 181 7.83 -4.80 14.92
N ALA A 182 7.22 -3.68 14.53
CA ALA A 182 6.35 -2.91 15.42
C ALA A 182 5.15 -3.73 15.90
N ALA A 183 4.50 -4.49 15.01
CA ALA A 183 3.40 -5.38 15.37
C ALA A 183 3.84 -6.42 16.41
N ALA A 184 5.00 -7.04 16.20
CA ALA A 184 5.57 -8.00 17.14
C ALA A 184 5.90 -7.38 18.51
N ARG A 185 6.53 -6.20 18.54
CA ARG A 185 6.88 -5.50 19.79
C ARG A 185 5.68 -5.05 20.60
N HIS A 186 4.59 -4.67 19.93
CA HIS A 186 3.36 -4.21 20.57
C HIS A 186 2.32 -5.31 20.76
N GLY A 187 2.56 -6.54 20.26
CA GLY A 187 1.60 -7.64 20.39
C GLY A 187 0.29 -7.39 19.65
N THR A 188 0.34 -6.72 18.48
CA THR A 188 -0.81 -6.48 17.60
C THR A 188 -0.77 -7.41 16.39
N SER A 189 -1.89 -7.58 15.70
CA SER A 189 -1.86 -8.16 14.35
C SER A 189 -1.09 -7.24 13.40
N VAL A 190 -0.45 -7.83 12.39
CA VAL A 190 0.21 -7.08 11.32
C VAL A 190 -0.82 -6.31 10.50
N ALA A 191 -1.98 -6.91 10.25
CA ALA A 191 -3.11 -6.29 9.55
C ALA A 191 -3.58 -4.99 10.21
N ASP A 192 -3.79 -5.01 11.53
CA ASP A 192 -4.17 -3.79 12.26
C ASP A 192 -3.01 -2.77 12.30
N MET A 193 -1.76 -3.23 12.41
CA MET A 193 -0.59 -2.35 12.39
C MET A 193 -0.46 -1.60 11.05
N ILE A 194 -0.69 -2.26 9.90
CA ILE A 194 -0.67 -1.60 8.58
C ILE A 194 -1.71 -0.47 8.53
N VAL A 195 -2.97 -0.77 8.86
CA VAL A 195 -4.06 0.21 8.78
C VAL A 195 -3.88 1.34 9.78
N PHE A 196 -3.53 1.02 11.03
CA PHE A 196 -3.32 2.05 12.04
C PHE A 196 -2.15 2.95 11.67
N ALA A 197 -1.03 2.37 11.21
CA ALA A 197 0.15 3.15 10.86
C ALA A 197 -0.08 4.07 9.67
N GLY A 198 -0.72 3.61 8.59
CA GLY A 198 -1.00 4.48 7.46
C GLY A 198 -2.01 5.59 7.78
N ASN A 199 -3.06 5.30 8.57
CA ASN A 199 -4.00 6.34 9.01
C ASN A 199 -3.34 7.32 10.00
N ALA A 200 -2.45 6.85 10.87
CA ALA A 200 -1.63 7.72 11.72
C ALA A 200 -0.72 8.61 10.88
N ALA A 201 -0.06 8.06 9.86
CA ALA A 201 0.76 8.83 8.92
C ALA A 201 -0.07 9.90 8.20
N THR A 202 -1.29 9.57 7.74
CA THR A 202 -2.22 10.56 7.18
C THR A 202 -2.49 11.70 8.15
N VAL A 203 -2.83 11.42 9.41
CA VAL A 203 -3.12 12.46 10.42
C VAL A 203 -1.88 13.28 10.79
N LEU A 204 -0.70 12.66 10.80
CA LEU A 204 0.57 13.32 11.15
C LEU A 204 1.12 14.21 10.05
N CYS A 205 0.91 13.86 8.79
CA CYS A 205 1.28 14.73 7.68
C CYS A 205 0.50 16.06 7.78
N PRO A 206 1.17 17.23 7.73
CA PRO A 206 0.51 18.53 7.81
C PRO A 206 -0.62 18.67 6.79
N GLY A 207 -1.82 19.03 7.24
CA GLY A 207 -3.02 19.18 6.38
C GLY A 207 -3.83 17.89 6.19
N GLY A 208 -3.37 16.76 6.72
CA GLY A 208 -4.01 15.47 6.57
C GLY A 208 -5.39 15.36 7.25
N PRO A 209 -6.38 14.71 6.60
CA PRO A 209 -7.70 14.49 7.16
C PRO A 209 -7.67 13.43 8.25
N ARG A 210 -8.62 13.53 9.18
CA ARG A 210 -8.90 12.41 10.09
C ARG A 210 -9.61 11.28 9.33
N VAL A 211 -9.12 10.06 9.49
CA VAL A 211 -9.72 8.83 8.96
C VAL A 211 -10.26 8.01 10.11
N LYS A 212 -11.52 7.56 10.04
CA LYS A 212 -12.05 6.65 11.07
C LYS A 212 -11.30 5.34 11.04
N THR A 213 -10.83 4.90 12.19
CA THR A 213 -9.91 3.77 12.31
C THR A 213 -10.47 2.75 13.27
N PHE A 214 -10.74 1.55 12.74
CA PHE A 214 -11.27 0.42 13.47
C PHE A 214 -10.19 -0.65 13.59
N ILE A 215 -10.12 -1.32 14.74
CA ILE A 215 -9.15 -2.38 15.05
C ILE A 215 -9.88 -3.70 15.31
N GLY A 216 -9.27 -4.81 14.93
CA GLY A 216 -9.82 -6.15 15.08
C GLY A 216 -9.52 -7.08 13.90
N ARG A 217 -8.59 -6.71 13.02
CA ARG A 217 -8.20 -7.53 11.86
C ARG A 217 -7.39 -8.73 12.31
N LYS A 218 -7.58 -9.84 11.60
CA LYS A 218 -6.79 -11.06 11.77
C LYS A 218 -5.79 -11.15 10.64
N ASP A 219 -4.57 -11.57 10.98
CA ASP A 219 -3.53 -11.82 9.98
C ASP A 219 -3.90 -13.00 9.08
N SER A 220 -3.65 -12.86 7.79
CA SER A 220 -3.78 -13.90 6.78
C SER A 220 -2.43 -14.26 6.20
N THR A 221 -2.14 -15.55 6.09
CA THR A 221 -0.98 -16.06 5.36
C THR A 221 -1.30 -16.36 3.90
N ASN A 222 -2.58 -16.23 3.50
CA ASN A 222 -3.01 -16.37 2.12
C ASN A 222 -2.85 -15.04 1.41
N SER A 223 -1.98 -15.00 0.40
CA SER A 223 -1.79 -13.80 -0.39
C SER A 223 -3.02 -13.42 -1.20
N ALA A 224 -3.25 -12.12 -1.34
CA ALA A 224 -4.29 -11.53 -2.15
C ALA A 224 -4.14 -11.94 -3.61
N LYS A 225 -5.27 -12.08 -4.32
CA LYS A 225 -5.26 -12.46 -5.73
C LYS A 225 -4.54 -11.41 -6.59
N PRO A 226 -3.62 -11.80 -7.48
CA PRO A 226 -2.98 -10.89 -8.42
C PRO A 226 -4.00 -10.16 -9.33
N GLY A 227 -3.63 -8.98 -9.80
CA GLY A 227 -4.47 -8.18 -10.72
C GLY A 227 -5.57 -7.37 -10.04
N GLY A 228 -5.62 -7.35 -8.71
CA GLY A 228 -6.55 -6.53 -7.93
C GLY A 228 -6.10 -5.07 -7.74
N LEU A 229 -4.82 -4.76 -7.98
CA LEU A 229 -4.22 -3.43 -7.86
C LEU A 229 -4.08 -2.75 -9.24
N PRO A 230 -4.17 -1.40 -9.30
CA PRO A 230 -4.02 -0.64 -10.54
C PRO A 230 -2.56 -0.60 -11.01
N ASP A 231 -2.38 -0.53 -12.33
CA ASP A 231 -1.09 -0.22 -12.94
C ASP A 231 -0.96 1.27 -13.27
N VAL A 232 0.26 1.81 -13.16
CA VAL A 232 0.56 3.23 -13.39
C VAL A 232 0.35 3.65 -14.86
N PHE A 233 0.25 2.70 -15.78
CA PHE A 233 -0.02 2.92 -17.20
C PHE A 233 -1.46 2.55 -17.61
N ASP A 234 -2.32 2.16 -16.67
CA ASP A 234 -3.70 1.79 -16.97
C ASP A 234 -4.49 2.89 -17.68
N THR A 235 -5.57 2.49 -18.34
CA THR A 235 -6.55 3.44 -18.88
C THR A 235 -7.47 3.95 -17.78
N ALA A 236 -7.99 5.18 -17.91
CA ALA A 236 -8.94 5.70 -16.94
C ALA A 236 -10.22 4.85 -16.85
N ALA A 237 -10.67 4.26 -17.97
CA ALA A 237 -11.81 3.34 -17.98
C ALA A 237 -11.53 2.08 -17.14
N ASN A 238 -10.36 1.44 -17.33
CA ASN A 238 -9.97 0.29 -16.52
C ASN A 238 -9.89 0.63 -15.03
N LEU A 239 -9.36 1.80 -14.68
CA LEU A 239 -9.25 2.24 -13.28
C LEU A 239 -10.64 2.49 -12.65
N VAL A 240 -11.54 3.13 -13.40
CA VAL A 240 -12.94 3.31 -12.95
C VAL A 240 -13.63 1.96 -12.76
N ASP A 241 -13.49 1.02 -13.70
CA ASP A 241 -14.09 -0.31 -13.59
C ASP A 241 -13.47 -1.13 -12.44
N LEU A 242 -12.14 -1.03 -12.25
CA LEU A 242 -11.42 -1.69 -11.17
C LEU A 242 -11.94 -1.22 -9.81
N PHE A 243 -12.08 0.09 -9.61
CA PHE A 243 -12.58 0.66 -8.35
C PHE A 243 -14.09 0.44 -8.17
N ALA A 244 -14.87 0.42 -9.26
CA ALA A 244 -16.28 0.08 -9.20
C ALA A 244 -16.52 -1.34 -8.65
N LYS A 245 -15.68 -2.32 -9.02
CA LYS A 245 -15.71 -3.68 -8.44
C LYS A 245 -15.46 -3.72 -6.93
N LYS A 246 -14.75 -2.71 -6.39
CA LYS A 246 -14.53 -2.52 -4.94
C LYS A 246 -15.66 -1.72 -4.28
N GLY A 247 -16.71 -1.42 -5.04
CA GLY A 247 -17.86 -0.63 -4.62
C GLY A 247 -17.62 0.88 -4.63
N TYR A 248 -16.55 1.39 -5.23
CA TYR A 248 -16.28 2.83 -5.29
C TYR A 248 -16.98 3.52 -6.46
N SER A 249 -17.55 4.69 -6.18
CA SER A 249 -17.91 5.67 -7.19
C SER A 249 -16.68 6.36 -7.78
N GLN A 250 -16.83 6.97 -8.95
CA GLN A 250 -15.80 7.82 -9.55
C GLN A 250 -15.39 8.99 -8.63
N ALA A 251 -16.31 9.47 -7.79
CA ALA A 251 -16.02 10.54 -6.84
C ALA A 251 -15.15 10.09 -5.67
N GLU A 252 -15.36 8.87 -5.17
CA GLU A 252 -14.50 8.28 -4.14
C GLU A 252 -13.13 7.91 -4.71
N LEU A 253 -13.07 7.38 -5.95
CA LEU A 253 -11.79 7.18 -6.66
C LEU A 253 -11.03 8.50 -6.75
N ALA A 254 -11.68 9.57 -7.23
CA ALA A 254 -11.05 10.89 -7.30
C ALA A 254 -10.53 11.37 -5.94
N ALA A 255 -11.28 11.14 -4.86
CA ALA A 255 -10.86 11.53 -3.53
C ALA A 255 -9.60 10.77 -3.08
N LEU A 256 -9.56 9.44 -3.28
CA LEU A 256 -8.43 8.58 -2.91
C LEU A 256 -7.13 8.93 -3.64
N MET A 257 -7.22 9.38 -4.90
CA MET A 257 -6.05 9.85 -5.65
C MET A 257 -5.28 10.97 -4.94
N GLY A 258 -5.95 11.76 -4.08
CA GLY A 258 -5.30 12.79 -3.27
C GLY A 258 -4.22 12.28 -2.32
N ALA A 259 -4.15 10.97 -2.01
CA ALA A 259 -3.02 10.40 -1.28
C ALA A 259 -1.67 10.65 -2.00
N HIS A 260 -1.70 10.88 -3.31
CA HIS A 260 -0.51 11.22 -4.08
C HIS A 260 0.06 12.61 -3.74
N SER A 261 -0.67 13.48 -3.03
CA SER A 261 -0.12 14.75 -2.51
C SER A 261 1.09 14.53 -1.58
N THR A 262 1.19 13.37 -0.93
CA THR A 262 2.43 12.95 -0.26
C THR A 262 2.95 11.63 -0.80
N SER A 263 3.47 11.67 -2.01
CA SER A 263 4.11 10.52 -2.63
C SER A 263 5.34 10.92 -3.43
N THR A 264 6.24 9.95 -3.62
CA THR A 264 7.37 10.07 -4.54
C THR A 264 7.52 8.78 -5.31
N GLN A 265 8.00 8.89 -6.56
CA GLN A 265 8.23 7.74 -7.42
C GLN A 265 9.72 7.37 -7.46
N ARG A 266 10.02 6.08 -7.53
CA ARG A 266 11.40 5.57 -7.69
C ARG A 266 11.59 4.59 -8.84
N PHE A 267 10.50 4.00 -9.32
CA PHE A 267 10.56 2.81 -10.19
C PHE A 267 9.79 2.95 -11.49
N VAL A 268 8.93 3.97 -11.63
CA VAL A 268 8.19 4.21 -12.88
C VAL A 268 9.12 4.78 -13.93
N ASP A 269 9.89 5.80 -13.53
CA ASP A 269 11.04 6.29 -14.29
C ASP A 269 12.25 6.39 -13.35
N PRO A 270 13.16 5.40 -13.38
CA PRO A 270 14.36 5.41 -12.55
C PRO A 270 15.27 6.62 -12.76
N SER A 271 15.23 7.26 -13.94
CA SER A 271 16.02 8.47 -14.20
C SER A 271 15.50 9.70 -13.45
N GLN A 272 14.26 9.65 -13.00
CA GLN A 272 13.59 10.70 -12.23
C GLN A 272 13.27 10.26 -10.79
N ALA A 273 13.98 9.24 -10.29
CA ALA A 273 13.74 8.68 -8.96
C ALA A 273 13.83 9.77 -7.87
N GLY A 274 12.86 9.76 -6.96
CA GLY A 274 12.72 10.75 -5.90
C GLY A 274 11.79 11.93 -6.23
N LYS A 275 11.39 12.11 -7.49
CA LYS A 275 10.39 13.13 -7.83
C LYS A 275 9.03 12.82 -7.21
N ALA A 276 8.35 13.87 -6.79
CA ALA A 276 7.05 13.83 -6.13
C ALA A 276 5.91 13.89 -7.14
N GLN A 277 4.70 13.52 -6.72
CA GLN A 277 3.49 13.67 -7.54
C GLN A 277 2.88 15.07 -7.46
N ASP A 278 3.34 15.91 -6.52
CA ASP A 278 3.04 17.35 -6.47
C ASP A 278 4.26 18.16 -5.96
N SER A 279 4.13 19.48 -5.94
CA SER A 279 5.22 20.36 -5.53
C SER A 279 5.53 20.38 -4.03
N THR A 280 4.74 19.71 -3.18
CA THR A 280 4.81 19.74 -1.71
C THR A 280 4.64 18.35 -1.07
N PRO A 281 5.52 17.36 -1.36
CA PRO A 281 5.38 15.96 -0.94
C PRO A 281 5.43 15.71 0.58
N GLY A 282 5.71 16.74 1.39
CA GLY A 282 5.70 16.71 2.85
C GLY A 282 4.38 17.18 3.47
N GLN A 283 3.41 17.65 2.67
CA GLN A 283 2.14 18.22 3.10
C GLN A 283 0.97 17.50 2.42
N TRP A 284 -0.08 17.19 3.16
CA TRP A 284 -1.35 16.71 2.63
C TRP A 284 -2.22 17.90 2.23
N ASP A 285 -1.98 18.44 1.04
CA ASP A 285 -2.76 19.54 0.49
C ASP A 285 -3.48 19.13 -0.81
N VAL A 286 -4.04 20.12 -1.51
CA VAL A 286 -4.81 19.90 -2.75
C VAL A 286 -4.05 20.35 -4.01
N LYS A 287 -2.75 20.62 -3.94
CA LYS A 287 -1.96 21.03 -5.12
C LYS A 287 -1.86 19.94 -6.15
N TYR A 288 -1.74 18.68 -5.72
CA TYR A 288 -1.80 17.49 -6.56
C TYR A 288 -2.88 17.58 -7.65
N TYR A 289 -4.11 17.97 -7.29
CA TYR A 289 -5.22 18.03 -8.22
C TYR A 289 -4.97 19.06 -9.34
N LYS A 290 -4.56 20.28 -8.99
CA LYS A 290 -4.33 21.35 -9.97
C LYS A 290 -3.15 21.04 -10.87
N GLU A 291 -2.04 20.58 -10.30
CA GLU A 291 -0.81 20.28 -11.03
C GLU A 291 -1.00 19.09 -11.99
N THR A 292 -1.77 18.07 -11.57
CA THR A 292 -2.10 16.92 -12.43
C THR A 292 -3.03 17.33 -13.58
N ILE A 293 -4.05 18.16 -13.33
CA ILE A 293 -4.93 18.70 -14.38
C ILE A 293 -4.11 19.52 -15.39
N ASP A 294 -3.23 20.40 -14.90
CA ASP A 294 -2.40 21.26 -15.76
C ASP A 294 -1.49 20.42 -16.66
N TYR A 295 -0.87 19.38 -16.10
CA TYR A 295 -0.09 18.42 -16.89
C TYR A 295 -0.94 17.72 -17.94
N ALA A 296 -2.11 17.18 -17.56
CA ALA A 296 -2.99 16.48 -18.48
C ALA A 296 -3.44 17.37 -19.66
N LYS A 297 -3.60 18.69 -19.43
CA LYS A 297 -4.02 19.66 -20.45
C LYS A 297 -2.86 20.23 -21.27
N THR A 298 -1.66 20.39 -20.69
CA THR A 298 -0.58 21.20 -21.28
C THR A 298 0.77 20.49 -21.41
N GLY A 299 0.94 19.34 -20.75
CA GLY A 299 2.21 18.63 -20.63
C GLY A 299 3.23 19.31 -19.72
N LYS A 300 2.84 20.33 -18.95
CA LYS A 300 3.74 21.11 -18.08
C LYS A 300 3.48 20.84 -16.60
N THR A 301 4.54 20.73 -15.84
CA THR A 301 4.55 20.61 -14.36
C THR A 301 5.69 21.43 -13.77
N PRO A 302 5.68 21.70 -12.45
CA PRO A 302 6.87 22.15 -11.76
C PRO A 302 8.03 21.14 -11.91
N ASN A 303 9.27 21.61 -11.86
CA ASN A 303 10.46 20.79 -12.15
C ASN A 303 10.62 19.57 -11.23
N ASN A 304 10.17 19.66 -9.98
CA ASN A 304 10.23 18.60 -8.97
C ASN A 304 9.08 17.57 -9.05
N VAL A 305 8.15 17.75 -10.00
CA VAL A 305 6.93 16.96 -10.11
C VAL A 305 7.03 15.95 -11.25
N PHE A 306 6.60 14.74 -10.96
CA PHE A 306 6.40 13.64 -11.89
C PHE A 306 4.94 13.19 -11.82
N VAL A 307 4.19 13.43 -12.88
CA VAL A 307 2.79 13.00 -12.97
C VAL A 307 2.74 11.59 -13.56
N PHE A 308 2.09 10.66 -12.86
CA PHE A 308 1.88 9.32 -13.37
C PHE A 308 0.97 9.34 -14.62
N PRO A 309 1.23 8.50 -15.63
CA PRO A 309 0.37 8.41 -16.81
C PRO A 309 -1.10 8.09 -16.48
N SER A 310 -1.36 7.22 -15.51
CA SER A 310 -2.70 6.91 -14.98
C SER A 310 -3.40 8.15 -14.43
N ASP A 311 -2.68 8.95 -13.64
CA ASP A 311 -3.20 10.13 -12.97
C ASP A 311 -3.61 11.20 -13.98
N ALA A 312 -2.76 11.44 -14.99
CA ALA A 312 -3.06 12.37 -16.07
C ALA A 312 -4.33 11.97 -16.85
N LYS A 313 -4.50 10.66 -17.11
CA LYS A 313 -5.71 10.13 -17.77
C LYS A 313 -6.95 10.33 -16.89
N LEU A 314 -6.87 10.03 -15.59
CA LEU A 314 -7.99 10.18 -14.65
C LEU A 314 -8.39 11.64 -14.42
N ALA A 315 -7.42 12.56 -14.36
CA ALA A 315 -7.64 13.97 -14.04
C ALA A 315 -8.55 14.71 -15.02
N THR A 316 -8.79 14.14 -16.21
CA THR A 316 -9.68 14.70 -17.24
C THR A 316 -10.80 13.73 -17.64
N TYR A 317 -10.94 12.58 -16.96
CA TYR A 317 -11.89 11.54 -17.34
C TYR A 317 -13.23 11.67 -16.62
N GLN A 318 -14.30 11.83 -17.40
CA GLN A 318 -15.71 11.75 -16.94
C GLN A 318 -15.95 12.51 -15.62
N ASP A 319 -16.59 11.87 -14.63
CA ASP A 319 -16.89 12.48 -13.34
C ASP A 319 -15.67 12.50 -12.42
N VAL A 320 -14.67 11.64 -12.63
CA VAL A 320 -13.37 11.72 -11.92
C VAL A 320 -12.75 13.10 -12.14
N GLY A 321 -12.61 13.54 -13.39
CA GLY A 321 -12.03 14.85 -13.73
C GLY A 321 -12.80 16.03 -13.14
N LYS A 322 -14.15 15.98 -13.15
CA LYS A 322 -14.99 17.01 -12.49
C LYS A 322 -14.73 17.07 -10.98
N LYS A 323 -14.46 15.93 -10.34
CA LYS A 323 -14.17 15.87 -8.91
C LYS A 323 -12.76 16.36 -8.61
N PHE A 324 -11.78 16.04 -9.45
CA PHE A 324 -10.44 16.66 -9.42
C PHE A 324 -10.54 18.19 -9.44
N GLU A 325 -11.24 18.76 -10.43
CA GLU A 325 -11.46 20.22 -10.52
C GLU A 325 -12.15 20.75 -9.26
N GLY A 326 -13.11 19.99 -8.73
CA GLY A 326 -13.84 20.35 -7.52
C GLY A 326 -13.03 20.33 -6.22
N PHE A 327 -11.83 19.74 -6.19
CA PHE A 327 -10.94 19.72 -5.01
C PHE A 327 -9.85 20.79 -5.07
N VAL A 328 -9.59 21.38 -6.24
CA VAL A 328 -8.65 22.49 -6.40
C VAL A 328 -9.02 23.62 -5.44
N ASN A 329 -8.05 24.05 -4.63
CA ASN A 329 -8.20 25.08 -3.59
C ASN A 329 -9.31 24.82 -2.56
N ASN A 330 -9.75 23.56 -2.40
CA ASN A 330 -10.83 23.21 -1.47
C ASN A 330 -10.43 22.04 -0.55
N GLN A 331 -9.51 22.34 0.37
CA GLN A 331 -8.99 21.39 1.36
C GLN A 331 -10.10 20.67 2.10
N ASN A 332 -11.05 21.39 2.72
CA ASN A 332 -12.08 20.80 3.56
C ASN A 332 -12.96 19.79 2.80
N LYS A 333 -13.30 20.10 1.55
CA LYS A 333 -14.09 19.20 0.69
C LYS A 333 -13.29 17.93 0.36
N TRP A 334 -12.01 18.07 0.01
CA TRP A 334 -11.16 16.92 -0.22
C TRP A 334 -10.97 16.10 1.06
N SER A 335 -10.63 16.73 2.18
CA SER A 335 -10.40 16.07 3.47
C SER A 335 -11.59 15.22 3.90
N SER A 336 -12.82 15.74 3.77
CA SER A 336 -14.03 14.97 4.07
C SER A 336 -14.25 13.81 3.10
N ALA A 337 -14.07 14.03 1.80
CA ALA A 337 -14.25 12.98 0.79
C ALA A 337 -13.20 11.87 0.93
N PHE A 338 -11.94 12.23 1.15
CA PHE A 338 -10.84 11.30 1.38
C PHE A 338 -11.08 10.48 2.64
N GLY A 339 -11.38 11.12 3.78
CA GLY A 339 -11.59 10.42 5.05
C GLY A 339 -12.69 9.35 4.95
N ASN A 340 -13.80 9.65 4.27
CA ASN A 340 -14.88 8.70 4.05
C ASN A 340 -14.47 7.56 3.10
N ALA A 341 -13.80 7.87 1.99
CA ALA A 341 -13.35 6.85 1.04
C ALA A 341 -12.28 5.93 1.65
N MET A 342 -11.40 6.48 2.48
CA MET A 342 -10.33 5.73 3.15
C MET A 342 -10.87 4.86 4.31
N GLU A 343 -11.88 5.33 5.07
CA GLU A 343 -12.59 4.49 6.05
C GLU A 343 -13.15 3.23 5.38
N LYS A 344 -13.77 3.39 4.21
CA LYS A 344 -14.31 2.27 3.43
C LYS A 344 -13.21 1.29 2.99
N MET A 345 -12.08 1.80 2.50
CA MET A 345 -10.95 0.96 2.10
C MET A 345 -10.44 0.13 3.28
N ALA A 346 -10.24 0.79 4.42
CA ALA A 346 -9.73 0.19 5.63
C ALA A 346 -10.65 -0.93 6.17
N LEU A 347 -11.89 -1.02 5.71
CA LEU A 347 -12.85 -2.07 6.10
C LEU A 347 -12.96 -3.21 5.08
N PHE A 348 -12.22 -3.19 3.97
CA PHE A 348 -12.24 -4.28 3.00
C PHE A 348 -11.89 -5.61 3.64
N GLY A 349 -12.72 -6.62 3.38
CA GLY A 349 -12.61 -7.95 3.97
C GLY A 349 -13.05 -8.07 5.44
N ASN A 350 -13.51 -7.00 6.08
CA ASN A 350 -13.75 -6.97 7.53
C ASN A 350 -15.17 -6.50 7.89
N ASP A 351 -15.80 -7.16 8.85
CA ASP A 351 -17.09 -6.74 9.40
C ASP A 351 -16.88 -5.72 10.52
N LYS A 352 -17.17 -4.44 10.20
CA LYS A 352 -17.09 -3.31 11.13
C LYS A 352 -17.78 -3.57 12.47
N ASN A 353 -18.86 -4.36 12.50
CA ASN A 353 -19.60 -4.62 13.74
C ASN A 353 -18.80 -5.42 14.78
N ASN A 354 -17.78 -6.16 14.34
CA ASN A 354 -16.90 -6.96 15.19
C ASN A 354 -15.59 -6.24 15.52
N MET A 355 -15.48 -4.95 15.18
CA MET A 355 -14.27 -4.16 15.36
C MET A 355 -14.48 -3.07 16.42
N VAL A 356 -13.38 -2.55 16.94
CA VAL A 356 -13.36 -1.48 17.95
C VAL A 356 -12.97 -0.16 17.30
N ASP A 357 -13.76 0.90 17.55
CA ASP A 357 -13.40 2.25 17.09
C ASP A 357 -12.21 2.80 17.91
N CYS A 358 -11.09 2.97 17.23
CA CYS A 358 -9.84 3.51 17.75
C CYS A 358 -9.49 4.86 17.11
N THR A 359 -10.44 5.55 16.49
CA THR A 359 -10.22 6.83 15.80
C THR A 359 -9.58 7.87 16.74
N ASN A 360 -9.95 7.89 18.02
CA ASN A 360 -9.40 8.82 19.00
C ASN A 360 -7.95 8.52 19.39
N ALA A 361 -7.46 7.30 19.18
CA ALA A 361 -6.07 6.98 19.44
C ALA A 361 -5.12 7.72 18.49
N LEU A 362 -5.58 8.05 17.27
CA LEU A 362 -4.78 8.78 16.28
C LEU A 362 -4.48 10.24 16.67
N GLY A 363 -5.23 10.85 17.59
CA GLY A 363 -5.02 12.23 18.05
C GLY A 363 -6.10 13.16 17.59
#